data_AF-A0ABD2NWK2-F1
#
_entry.id   AF-A0ABD2NWK2-F1
#
_cell.length_a   1.000
_cell.length_b   1.000
_cell.length_c   1.000
_cell.angle_alpha   90.00
_cell.angle_beta   90.00
_cell.angle_gamma   90.00
#
_symmetry.space_group_name_H-M   'P 1'
#
loop_
_entity.id
_entity.type
_entity.pdbx_description
1 polymer ?
#
loop_
_entity_poly.entity_id
_entity_poly.type
_entity_poly.pdbx_seq_one_letter_code
_entity_poly.pdbx_strand_id
1 'polypeptide(L)'
;MGGMRRRQRSEDTVHPLKVSLEDMFNGKVAILQLNKNVICAVCRGKGSKSGHVGRCHTCRGCGLKTTIRQIGPGFAQQSQTRCPDCSGTGEFIKESDRCNTCKGKRKSTVKL
;
A
#
# COMPACT_ATOMS: atom_id res chain seq x y z
N MET A 1 25.92 -4.66 -2.66
CA MET A 1 25.16 -4.96 -1.42
C MET A 1 23.68 -4.77 -1.68
N GLY A 2 22.96 -5.81 -2.12
CA GLY A 2 21.52 -5.78 -2.33
C GLY A 2 20.79 -6.25 -1.07
N GLY A 3 20.40 -5.32 -0.21
CA GLY A 3 19.63 -5.65 0.99
C GLY A 3 18.29 -6.27 0.60
N MET A 4 18.09 -7.54 0.97
CA MET A 4 16.82 -8.25 0.84
C MET A 4 15.72 -7.39 1.47
N ARG A 5 14.82 -6.82 0.66
CA ARG A 5 13.69 -6.01 1.14
C ARG A 5 12.89 -6.87 2.11
N ARG A 6 13.03 -6.66 3.42
CA ARG A 6 12.21 -7.31 4.45
C ARG A 6 10.75 -7.09 4.04
N ARG A 7 10.02 -8.19 3.86
CA ARG A 7 8.61 -8.17 3.54
C ARG A 7 7.90 -7.46 4.70
N GLN A 8 7.48 -6.21 4.49
CA GLN A 8 6.76 -5.46 5.52
C GLN A 8 5.47 -6.22 5.81
N ARG A 9 5.36 -6.76 7.02
CA ARG A 9 4.12 -7.32 7.54
C ARG A 9 3.13 -6.18 7.69
N SER A 10 1.89 -6.40 7.26
CA SER A 10 0.80 -5.46 7.52
C SER A 10 0.56 -5.34 9.02
N GLU A 11 0.14 -4.15 9.48
CA GLU A 11 -0.30 -3.96 10.86
C GLU A 11 -1.52 -4.83 11.16
N ASP A 12 -1.60 -5.29 12.40
CA ASP A 12 -2.74 -6.05 12.89
C ASP A 12 -3.95 -5.11 13.12
N THR A 13 -5.17 -5.62 12.91
CA THR A 13 -6.40 -4.84 13.12
C THR A 13 -7.13 -5.35 14.36
N VAL A 14 -7.45 -4.45 15.30
CA VAL A 14 -8.11 -4.79 16.57
C VAL A 14 -9.57 -4.34 16.52
N HIS A 15 -10.51 -5.26 16.76
CA HIS A 15 -11.94 -4.99 16.83
C HIS A 15 -12.48 -5.32 18.23
N PRO A 16 -12.76 -4.31 19.07
CA PRO A 16 -13.29 -4.55 20.41
C PRO A 16 -14.73 -5.06 20.32
N LEU A 17 -14.99 -6.21 20.94
CA LEU A 17 -16.32 -6.81 21.07
C LEU A 17 -16.88 -6.49 22.46
N LYS A 18 -18.05 -5.85 22.51
CA LYS A 18 -18.78 -5.64 23.76
C LYS A 18 -19.56 -6.91 24.11
N VAL A 19 -19.30 -7.44 25.29
CA VAL A 19 -19.96 -8.65 25.83
C VAL A 19 -20.52 -8.35 27.22
N SER A 20 -21.69 -8.90 27.54
CA SER A 20 -22.23 -8.94 28.91
C SER A 20 -21.71 -10.18 29.64
N LEU A 21 -21.86 -10.22 30.98
CA LEU A 21 -21.51 -11.41 31.78
C LEU A 21 -22.39 -12.61 31.40
N GLU A 22 -23.67 -12.37 31.10
CA GLU A 22 -24.62 -13.40 30.67
C GLU A 22 -24.24 -14.01 29.31
N ASP A 23 -23.83 -13.18 28.36
CA ASP A 23 -23.31 -13.61 27.06
C ASP A 23 -22.03 -14.45 27.19
N MET A 24 -21.21 -14.13 28.21
CA MET A 24 -19.98 -14.86 28.51
C MET A 24 -20.25 -16.21 29.18
N PHE A 25 -21.30 -16.31 29.99
CA PHE A 25 -21.72 -17.56 30.65
C PHE A 25 -22.43 -18.52 29.69
N ASN A 26 -23.37 -18.02 28.89
CA ASN A 26 -24.17 -18.83 27.96
C ASN A 26 -23.48 -19.06 26.60
N GLY A 27 -22.45 -18.27 26.30
CA GLY A 27 -21.82 -18.22 24.99
C GLY A 27 -22.61 -17.35 24.01
N LYS A 28 -21.89 -16.53 23.24
CA LYS A 28 -22.45 -15.64 22.22
C LYS A 28 -21.77 -15.83 20.88
N VAL A 29 -22.57 -15.96 19.81
CA VAL A 29 -22.08 -15.90 18.44
C VAL A 29 -22.29 -14.47 17.91
N ALA A 30 -21.20 -13.77 17.62
CA ALA A 30 -21.24 -12.43 17.04
C ALA A 30 -20.76 -12.46 15.58
N ILE A 31 -21.57 -11.94 14.66
CA ILE A 31 -21.20 -11.80 13.25
C ILE A 31 -20.40 -10.51 13.09
N LEU A 32 -19.13 -10.63 12.72
CA LEU A 32 -18.24 -9.51 12.46
C LEU A 32 -18.16 -9.23 10.97
N GLN A 33 -18.55 -8.01 10.54
CA GLN A 33 -18.32 -7.55 9.17
C GLN A 33 -16.97 -6.86 9.07
N LEU A 34 -16.00 -7.50 8.42
CA LEU A 34 -14.62 -6.99 8.35
C LEU A 34 -14.26 -6.60 6.93
N ASN A 35 -13.50 -5.51 6.78
CA ASN A 35 -12.96 -5.11 5.48
C ASN A 35 -11.47 -5.42 5.43
N LYS A 36 -11.06 -6.32 4.54
CA LYS A 36 -9.65 -6.67 4.33
C LYS A 36 -9.16 -6.24 2.96
N ASN A 37 -7.98 -5.61 2.92
CA ASN A 37 -7.30 -5.34 1.65
C ASN A 37 -6.57 -6.59 1.18
N VAL A 38 -7.01 -7.16 0.06
CA VAL A 38 -6.38 -8.31 -0.59
C VAL A 38 -5.74 -7.89 -1.90
N ILE A 39 -4.85 -8.73 -2.44
CA ILE A 39 -4.28 -8.52 -3.77
C ILE A 39 -5.43 -8.58 -4.79
N CYS A 40 -5.46 -7.61 -5.72
CA CYS A 40 -6.49 -7.58 -6.74
C CYS A 40 -6.42 -8.86 -7.60
N ALA A 41 -7.50 -9.64 -7.63
CA ALA A 41 -7.55 -10.91 -8.36
C ALA A 41 -7.40 -10.71 -9.88
N VAL A 42 -8.01 -9.64 -10.42
CA VAL A 42 -8.04 -9.37 -11.86
C VAL A 42 -6.66 -9.06 -12.43
N CYS A 43 -5.91 -8.16 -11.80
CA CYS A 43 -4.56 -7.78 -12.26
C CYS A 43 -3.44 -8.49 -11.50
N ARG A 44 -3.77 -9.40 -10.59
CA ARG A 44 -2.83 -10.15 -9.72
C ARG A 44 -1.78 -9.26 -9.05
N GLY A 45 -2.18 -8.07 -8.62
CA GLY A 45 -1.29 -7.10 -7.97
C GLY A 45 -0.40 -6.27 -8.90
N LYS A 46 -0.53 -6.38 -10.23
CA LYS A 46 0.21 -5.53 -11.18
C LYS A 46 -0.35 -4.11 -11.28
N GLY A 47 -1.67 -3.96 -11.11
CA GLY A 47 -2.36 -2.67 -11.21
C GLY A 47 -2.71 -2.24 -12.64
N SER A 48 -2.20 -2.93 -13.67
CA SER A 48 -2.56 -2.73 -15.07
C SER A 48 -3.42 -3.87 -15.63
N LYS A 49 -4.16 -3.58 -16.71
CA LYS A 49 -4.99 -4.55 -17.47
C LYS A 49 -4.11 -5.48 -18.30
N SER A 50 -3.23 -4.88 -19.11
CA SER A 50 -2.29 -5.57 -19.97
C SER A 50 -1.15 -6.27 -19.21
N GLY A 51 -0.96 -5.92 -17.93
CA GLY A 51 0.15 -6.40 -17.11
C GLY A 51 1.47 -5.68 -17.39
N HIS A 52 1.50 -4.75 -18.35
CA HIS A 52 2.65 -3.89 -18.60
C HIS A 52 2.65 -2.72 -17.61
N VAL A 53 3.83 -2.40 -17.08
CA VAL A 53 4.09 -1.26 -16.20
C VAL A 53 5.37 -0.59 -16.68
N GLY A 54 5.32 0.72 -16.91
CA GLY A 54 6.49 1.50 -17.29
C GLY A 54 7.34 1.85 -16.07
N ARG A 55 8.60 2.26 -16.28
CA ARG A 55 9.40 2.86 -15.20
C ARG A 55 8.95 4.30 -14.98
N CYS A 56 8.87 4.72 -13.72
CA CYS A 56 8.59 6.13 -13.41
C CYS A 56 9.76 7.00 -13.87
N HIS A 57 9.50 7.98 -14.73
CA HIS A 57 10.53 8.89 -15.26
C HIS A 57 11.14 9.78 -14.17
N THR A 58 10.35 10.25 -13.21
CA THR A 58 10.77 11.19 -12.17
C THR A 58 11.77 10.57 -11.18
N CYS A 59 11.54 9.32 -10.76
CA CYS A 59 12.45 8.61 -9.84
C CYS A 59 13.32 7.56 -10.53
N ARG A 60 13.23 7.42 -11.86
CA ARG A 60 13.94 6.42 -12.68
C ARG A 60 13.82 4.99 -12.15
N GLY A 61 12.69 4.65 -11.51
CA GLY A 61 12.46 3.33 -10.91
C GLY A 61 12.83 3.19 -9.42
N CYS A 62 13.46 4.20 -8.82
CA CYS A 62 13.87 4.14 -7.41
C CYS A 62 12.72 4.26 -6.41
N GLY A 63 11.58 4.84 -6.82
CA GLY A 63 10.41 5.08 -5.96
C GLY A 63 10.60 6.21 -4.93
N LEU A 64 11.81 6.74 -4.78
CA LEU A 64 12.15 7.79 -3.83
C LEU A 64 12.66 9.04 -4.56
N LYS A 65 12.38 10.21 -4.01
CA LYS A 65 12.91 11.50 -4.43
C LYS A 65 13.74 12.07 -3.27
N THR A 66 15.01 12.33 -3.55
CA THR A 66 15.92 12.98 -2.60
C THR A 66 15.77 14.49 -2.74
N THR A 67 15.41 15.17 -1.65
CA THR A 67 15.35 16.63 -1.60
C THR A 67 16.38 17.11 -0.58
N ILE A 68 17.30 17.95 -1.03
CA ILE A 68 18.31 18.59 -0.18
C ILE A 68 17.77 19.96 0.22
N ARG A 69 17.57 20.17 1.52
CA ARG A 69 17.22 21.48 2.09
C ARG A 69 18.43 22.04 2.82
N GLN A 70 18.88 23.24 2.45
CA GLN A 70 19.86 23.97 3.26
C GLN A 70 19.17 24.51 4.51
N ILE A 71 19.75 24.23 5.67
CA ILE A 71 19.24 24.71 6.98
C ILE A 71 20.13 25.85 7.49
N GLY A 72 21.39 25.90 7.06
CA GLY A 72 22.31 27.00 7.39
C GLY A 72 23.62 26.90 6.62
N PRO A 73 24.56 27.85 6.85
CA PRO A 73 25.87 27.82 6.22
C PRO A 73 26.61 26.51 6.54
N GLY A 74 26.93 25.73 5.51
CA GLY A 74 27.60 24.43 5.67
C GLY A 74 26.71 23.26 6.12
N PHE A 75 25.43 23.49 6.44
CA PHE A 75 24.51 22.45 6.90
C PHE A 75 23.36 22.23 5.91
N ALA A 76 23.34 21.04 5.30
CA ALA A 76 22.28 20.60 4.40
C ALA A 76 21.63 19.33 4.93
N GLN A 77 20.30 19.33 5.02
CA GLN A 77 19.52 18.14 5.34
C GLN A 77 19.09 17.45 4.04
N GLN A 78 19.53 16.21 3.89
CA GLN A 78 19.03 15.33 2.85
C GLN A 78 17.81 14.58 3.35
N SER A 79 16.65 14.84 2.75
CA SER A 79 15.40 14.13 3.04
C SER A 79 15.05 13.21 1.87
N GLN A 80 14.69 11.97 2.16
CA GLN A 80 14.16 11.03 1.17
C GLN A 80 12.64 10.95 1.33
N THR A 81 11.92 11.38 0.30
CA THR A 81 10.46 11.32 0.26
C THR A 81 10.03 10.32 -0.80
N ARG A 82 8.84 9.72 -0.65
CA ARG A 82 8.25 8.90 -1.72
C ARG A 82 8.06 9.76 -2.97
N CYS A 83 8.43 9.23 -4.13
CA CYS A 83 8.21 9.94 -5.39
C CYS A 83 6.70 10.19 -5.57
N PRO A 84 6.27 11.45 -5.79
CA PRO A 84 4.85 11.79 -5.87
C PRO A 84 4.17 11.13 -7.07
N ASP A 85 4.86 11.02 -8.21
CA ASP A 85 4.28 10.50 -9.45
C ASP A 85 4.00 9.00 -9.43
N CYS A 86 4.80 8.22 -8.69
CA CYS A 86 4.63 6.77 -8.57
C CYS A 86 4.23 6.32 -7.16
N SER A 87 4.03 7.25 -6.21
CA SER A 87 3.70 6.97 -4.80
C SER A 87 4.62 5.93 -4.13
N GLY A 88 5.91 5.91 -4.47
CA GLY A 88 6.85 4.93 -3.92
C GLY A 88 7.00 3.62 -4.71
N THR A 89 6.17 3.37 -5.72
CA THR A 89 6.22 2.08 -6.47
C THR A 89 7.39 1.97 -7.45
N GLY A 90 7.92 3.11 -7.92
CA GLY A 90 8.93 3.15 -8.98
C GLY A 90 8.38 2.89 -10.39
N GLU A 91 7.09 2.59 -10.50
CA GLU A 91 6.43 2.20 -11.74
C GLU A 91 5.37 3.22 -12.14
N PHE A 92 5.16 3.38 -13.43
CA PHE A 92 4.14 4.24 -14.01
C PHE A 92 3.18 3.43 -14.86
N ILE A 93 1.88 3.60 -14.60
CA ILE A 93 0.80 2.90 -15.31
C ILE A 93 0.01 3.96 -16.08
N LYS A 94 -0.03 3.82 -17.42
CA LYS A 94 -0.83 4.70 -18.29
C LYS A 94 -2.30 4.61 -17.87
N GLU A 95 -3.01 5.74 -17.92
CA GLU A 95 -4.42 5.85 -17.48
C GLU A 95 -5.32 4.82 -18.16
N SER A 96 -5.19 4.66 -19.49
CA SER A 96 -5.95 3.70 -20.30
C SER A 96 -5.76 2.25 -19.86
N ASP A 97 -4.58 1.94 -19.33
CA ASP A 97 -4.14 0.60 -18.98
C ASP A 97 -4.31 0.27 -17.50
N ARG A 98 -4.85 1.19 -16.69
CA ARG A 98 -5.15 0.93 -15.27
C ARG A 98 -6.21 -0.16 -15.15
N CYS A 99 -5.99 -1.09 -14.24
CA CYS A 99 -6.98 -2.13 -13.92
C CYS A 99 -8.30 -1.48 -13.48
N ASN A 100 -9.42 -1.88 -14.09
CA ASN A 100 -10.74 -1.31 -13.80
C ASN A 100 -11.17 -1.55 -12.34
N THR A 101 -10.82 -2.70 -11.76
CA THR A 101 -11.24 -3.11 -10.42
C THR A 101 -10.49 -2.38 -9.32
N CYS A 102 -9.16 -2.30 -9.40
CA CYS A 102 -8.33 -1.66 -8.36
C CYS A 102 -7.89 -0.23 -8.72
N LYS A 103 -8.21 0.27 -9.91
CA LYS A 103 -7.80 1.60 -10.42
C LYS A 103 -6.30 1.87 -10.23
N GLY A 104 -5.45 0.90 -10.55
CA GLY A 104 -3.99 1.01 -10.35
C GLY A 104 -3.47 0.77 -8.94
N LYS A 105 -4.33 0.64 -7.91
CA LYS A 105 -3.93 0.46 -6.50
C LYS A 105 -3.39 -0.93 -6.15
N ARG A 106 -3.43 -1.90 -7.09
CA ARG A 106 -2.94 -3.29 -6.96
C ARG A 106 -3.66 -4.15 -5.92
N LYS A 107 -4.37 -3.54 -4.96
CA LYS A 107 -5.16 -4.18 -3.91
C LYS A 107 -6.63 -3.84 -4.10
N SER A 108 -7.50 -4.74 -3.66
CA SER A 108 -8.95 -4.56 -3.60
C SER A 108 -9.44 -4.84 -2.18
N THR A 109 -10.39 -4.06 -1.70
CA THR A 109 -11.01 -4.26 -0.39
C THR A 109 -12.13 -5.29 -0.51
N VAL A 110 -12.06 -6.36 0.28
CA VAL A 110 -13.05 -7.44 0.33
C VAL A 110 -13.72 -7.43 1.70
N LYS A 111 -15.04 -7.60 1.70
CA LYS A 111 -15.84 -7.80 2.91
C LYS A 111 -15.76 -9.27 3.32
N LEU A 112 -15.34 -9.52 4.54
CA LEU A 112 -15.38 -10.81 5.23
C LEU A 112 -16.62 -10.85 6.12
#